data_AF-A0A1G3BFH2-F1
#
_entry.id   AF-A0A1G3BFH2-F1
#
_cell.length_a   1.000
_cell.length_b   1.000
_cell.length_c   1.000
_cell.angle_alpha   90.00
_cell.angle_beta   90.00
_cell.angle_gamma   90.00
#
_symmetry.space_group_name_H-M   'P 1'
#
loop_
_entity.id
_entity.type
_entity.pdbx_description
1 polymer ?
#
loop_
_entity_poly.entity_id
_entity_poly.type
_entity_poly.pdbx_seq_one_letter_code
_entity_poly.pdbx_strand_id
1 'polypeptide(L)'
;SKLSRPESEIIIESDRPPMDKLLPANGGDIRWEISQIDANKDRGNVQLVVRISIDEKQYLKIPVFFTIRTYEDIAVPNKKIDRHDILAMDDLVIKRMETTKLAGLTFDNAEELAGKRAIRSIQPNIPITAEMIDNPPLIKKGDFIKVSVQSGNLHIVTKGVAKEDGYVGKVIRIKNTDSNKELYGKVEDSTTVKIIF
;
A
#
# COMPACT_ATOMS: atom_id res chain seq x y z
N SER A 1 8.88 -9.69 4.86
CA SER A 1 8.16 -8.72 4.02
C SER A 1 9.18 -8.12 3.05
N LYS A 2 9.29 -8.67 1.84
CA LYS A 2 10.07 -8.07 0.75
C LYS A 2 9.11 -7.15 0.00
N LEU A 3 8.90 -5.95 0.52
CA LEU A 3 8.31 -4.87 -0.26
C LEU A 3 9.47 -4.26 -1.05
N SER A 4 9.84 -4.93 -2.14
CA SER A 4 10.81 -4.38 -3.08
C SER A 4 10.13 -3.21 -3.76
N ARG A 5 10.64 -1.99 -3.59
CA ARG A 5 10.26 -0.92 -4.54
C ARG A 5 10.81 -1.36 -5.91
N PRO A 6 10.01 -1.36 -6.98
CA PRO A 6 10.49 -1.70 -8.32
C PRO A 6 11.66 -0.80 -8.74
N GLU A 7 12.37 -1.17 -9.81
CA GLU A 7 13.37 -0.31 -10.45
C GLU A 7 12.71 1.04 -10.84
N SER A 8 12.82 1.98 -9.90
CA SER A 8 12.27 3.31 -10.01
C SER A 8 13.27 4.16 -10.77
N GLU A 9 12.82 4.73 -11.89
CA GLU A 9 13.58 5.77 -12.56
C GLU A 9 13.22 7.09 -11.93
N ILE A 10 14.25 7.87 -11.66
CA ILE A 10 14.15 9.19 -11.08
C ILE A 10 14.69 10.18 -12.11
N ILE A 11 13.83 11.08 -12.56
CA ILE A 11 14.22 12.20 -13.42
C ILE A 11 14.23 13.45 -12.54
N ILE A 12 15.37 14.13 -12.48
CA ILE A 12 15.53 15.39 -11.73
C ILE A 12 15.63 16.54 -12.73
N GLU A 13 14.64 17.43 -12.71
CA GLU A 13 14.57 18.60 -13.59
C GLU A 13 14.70 19.87 -12.76
N SER A 14 15.50 20.84 -13.20
CA SER A 14 15.49 22.19 -12.63
C SER A 14 14.99 23.16 -13.67
N ASP A 15 13.85 23.81 -13.39
CA ASP A 15 13.28 24.86 -14.23
C ASP A 15 13.92 26.23 -13.98
N ARG A 16 14.60 26.38 -12.83
CA ARG A 16 15.23 27.61 -12.37
C ARG A 16 16.59 27.30 -11.73
N PRO A 17 17.62 27.01 -12.54
CA PRO A 17 18.96 26.84 -12.01
C PRO A 17 19.40 28.12 -11.28
N PRO A 18 20.14 28.01 -10.16
CA PRO A 18 20.63 29.17 -9.45
C PRO A 18 21.59 29.95 -10.35
N MET A 19 21.45 31.28 -10.37
CA MET A 19 22.41 32.16 -11.05
C MET A 19 23.74 32.16 -10.31
N ASP A 20 24.83 32.37 -11.06
CA ASP A 20 26.17 32.58 -10.51
C ASP A 20 26.16 33.61 -9.37
N LYS A 21 26.85 33.27 -8.28
CA LYS A 21 27.03 34.15 -7.12
C LYS A 21 28.50 34.51 -7.01
N LEU A 22 28.78 35.81 -6.95
CA LEU A 22 30.11 36.30 -6.67
C LEU A 22 30.42 36.12 -5.19
N LEU A 23 31.58 35.54 -4.91
CA LEU A 23 32.15 35.46 -3.57
C LEU A 23 33.31 36.45 -3.46
N PRO A 24 33.65 36.95 -2.26
CA PRO A 24 34.77 37.85 -2.06
C PRO A 24 36.09 37.22 -2.55
N ALA A 25 36.82 37.93 -3.40
CA ALA A 25 38.09 37.46 -3.98
C ALA A 25 39.21 37.23 -2.95
N ASN A 26 39.12 37.92 -1.79
CA ASN A 26 40.09 37.82 -0.70
C ASN A 26 39.54 36.97 0.48
N GLY A 27 38.53 36.14 0.24
CA GLY A 27 37.73 35.49 1.28
C GLY A 27 38.53 34.44 2.06
N GLY A 28 38.37 34.44 3.39
CA GLY A 28 38.91 33.43 4.30
C GLY A 28 38.34 32.02 4.07
N ASP A 29 38.20 31.20 5.11
CA ASP A 29 37.79 29.80 4.94
C ASP A 29 36.34 29.70 4.46
N ILE A 30 36.13 29.31 3.20
CA ILE A 30 34.81 29.15 2.59
C ILE A 30 34.30 27.74 2.84
N ARG A 31 33.14 27.64 3.51
CA ARG A 31 32.42 26.38 3.70
C ARG A 31 31.04 26.46 3.09
N TRP A 32 30.53 25.33 2.60
CA TRP A 32 29.13 25.22 2.19
C TRP A 32 28.46 24.00 2.81
N GLU A 33 27.16 24.15 3.03
CA GLU A 33 26.28 23.11 3.53
C GLU A 33 25.02 23.06 2.66
N ILE A 34 24.56 21.86 2.34
CA ILE A 34 23.31 21.63 1.61
C ILE A 34 22.32 21.01 2.58
N SER A 35 21.16 21.65 2.73
CA SER A 35 20.04 21.11 3.49
C SER A 35 18.76 21.11 2.67
N GLN A 36 17.95 20.08 2.86
CA GLN A 36 16.61 20.03 2.30
C GLN A 36 15.62 20.66 3.28
N ILE A 37 14.70 21.48 2.78
CA ILE A 37 13.69 22.13 3.63
C ILE A 37 12.73 21.10 4.25
N ASP A 38 12.31 20.11 3.46
CA ASP A 38 11.49 18.98 3.91
C ASP A 38 12.26 17.68 3.71
N ALA A 39 12.98 17.23 4.74
CA ALA A 39 13.89 16.08 4.66
C ALA A 39 13.20 14.75 4.28
N ASN A 40 11.87 14.65 4.42
CA ASN A 40 11.13 13.44 4.07
C ASN A 40 10.63 13.44 2.62
N LYS A 41 10.75 14.57 1.91
CA LYS A 41 10.22 14.70 0.56
C LYS A 41 11.19 14.10 -0.47
N ASP A 42 10.90 12.89 -0.92
CA ASP A 42 11.73 12.16 -1.88
C ASP A 42 11.30 12.35 -3.35
N ARG A 43 10.20 13.04 -3.61
CA ARG A 43 9.65 13.29 -4.96
C ARG A 43 8.84 14.58 -5.09
N GLY A 44 8.52 14.96 -6.33
CA GLY A 44 7.82 16.20 -6.68
C GLY A 44 8.72 17.43 -6.56
N ASN A 45 8.14 18.58 -6.25
CA ASN A 45 8.90 19.83 -6.13
C ASN A 45 9.72 19.83 -4.84
N VAL A 46 11.04 19.77 -4.95
CA VAL A 46 11.97 19.78 -3.82
C VAL A 46 12.77 21.08 -3.82
N GLN A 47 12.98 21.60 -2.62
CA GLN A 47 13.82 22.76 -2.37
C GLN A 47 15.00 22.36 -1.50
N LEU A 48 16.20 22.53 -2.07
CA LEU A 48 17.43 22.55 -1.31
C LEU A 48 17.83 23.98 -0.99
N VAL A 49 18.61 24.13 0.07
CA VAL A 49 19.25 25.37 0.46
C VAL A 49 20.74 25.11 0.55
N VAL A 50 21.49 25.82 -0.30
CA VAL A 50 22.93 25.92 -0.18
C VAL A 50 23.23 27.10 0.74
N ARG A 51 23.82 26.83 1.91
CA ARG A 51 24.37 27.87 2.80
C ARG A 51 25.85 27.97 2.55
N ILE A 52 26.33 29.17 2.28
CA ILE A 52 27.77 29.46 2.15
C ILE A 52 28.17 30.30 3.35
N SER A 53 29.23 29.91 4.02
CA SER A 53 29.84 30.60 5.15
C SER A 53 31.29 30.96 4.83
N ILE A 54 31.75 32.11 5.32
CA ILE A 54 33.15 32.56 5.23
C ILE A 54 33.59 32.87 6.65
N ASP A 55 34.69 32.26 7.10
CA ASP A 55 35.20 32.39 8.47
C ASP A 55 34.09 32.15 9.52
N GLU A 56 33.35 31.05 9.31
CA GLU A 56 32.23 30.57 10.15
C GLU A 56 31.00 31.50 10.21
N LYS A 57 31.01 32.63 9.50
CA LYS A 57 29.85 33.52 9.37
C LYS A 57 29.08 33.20 8.10
N GLN A 58 27.76 33.00 8.23
CA GLN A 58 26.89 32.79 7.09
C GLN A 58 26.94 34.00 6.15
N TYR A 59 27.34 33.74 4.91
CA TYR A 59 27.52 34.75 3.86
C TYR A 59 26.34 34.76 2.88
N LEU A 60 25.95 33.59 2.35
CA LEU A 60 24.84 33.47 1.40
C LEU A 60 23.94 32.29 1.74
N LYS A 61 22.67 32.43 1.36
CA LYS A 61 21.67 31.37 1.36
C LYS A 61 21.01 31.32 -0.01
N ILE A 62 21.28 30.24 -0.76
CA ILE A 62 20.84 30.09 -2.14
C ILE A 62 19.79 28.97 -2.17
N PRO A 63 18.51 29.27 -2.42
CA PRO A 63 17.52 28.24 -2.67
C PRO A 63 17.74 27.63 -4.07
N VAL A 64 17.70 26.31 -4.15
CA VAL A 64 17.78 25.55 -5.39
C VAL A 64 16.52 24.70 -5.49
N PHE A 65 15.78 24.88 -6.59
CA PHE A 65 14.52 24.18 -6.83
C PHE A 65 14.69 23.17 -7.95
N PHE A 66 14.09 22.00 -7.75
CA PHE A 66 14.00 20.96 -8.77
C PHE A 66 12.71 20.17 -8.59
N THR A 67 12.28 19.56 -9.69
CA THR A 67 11.20 18.58 -9.73
C THR A 67 11.83 17.21 -9.84
N ILE A 68 11.61 16.36 -8.84
CA ILE A 68 11.94 14.95 -8.89
C ILE A 68 10.70 14.22 -9.42
N ARG A 69 10.76 13.69 -10.64
CA ARG A 69 9.73 12.82 -11.19
C ARG A 69 10.11 11.36 -10.97
N THR A 70 9.16 10.56 -10.54
CA THR A 70 9.36 9.12 -10.32
C THR A 70 8.52 8.34 -11.32
N TYR A 71 9.12 7.30 -11.91
CA TYR A 71 8.42 6.37 -12.79
C TYR A 71 8.65 4.95 -12.31
N GLU A 72 7.57 4.18 -12.24
CA GLU A 72 7.58 2.80 -11.76
C GLU A 72 6.74 1.93 -12.70
N ASP A 73 7.08 0.65 -12.76
CA ASP A 73 6.23 -0.36 -13.37
C ASP A 73 5.15 -0.76 -12.36
N ILE A 74 3.89 -0.50 -12.68
CA ILE A 74 2.76 -0.69 -11.77
C ILE A 74 1.66 -1.51 -12.43
N ALA A 75 1.05 -2.40 -11.66
CA ALA A 75 -0.16 -3.10 -12.04
C ALA A 75 -1.38 -2.18 -12.10
N VAL A 76 -2.04 -2.18 -13.25
CA VAL A 76 -3.29 -1.48 -13.51
C VAL A 76 -4.33 -2.42 -14.10
N PRO A 77 -5.64 -2.14 -13.92
CA PRO A 77 -6.67 -2.90 -14.60
C PRO A 77 -6.69 -2.59 -16.11
N ASN A 78 -6.88 -3.61 -16.94
CA ASN A 78 -7.15 -3.43 -18.37
C ASN A 78 -8.65 -3.20 -18.66
N LYS A 79 -9.52 -3.44 -17.68
CA LYS A 79 -10.96 -3.18 -17.70
C LYS A 79 -11.44 -2.61 -16.37
N LYS A 80 -12.67 -2.12 -16.31
CA LYS A 80 -13.27 -1.68 -15.04
C LYS A 80 -13.42 -2.88 -14.09
N ILE A 81 -13.01 -2.69 -12.83
CA ILE A 81 -13.24 -3.63 -11.73
C ILE A 81 -14.27 -3.00 -10.80
N ASP A 82 -15.37 -3.70 -10.55
CA ASP A 82 -16.43 -3.23 -9.68
C ASP A 82 -16.14 -3.57 -8.21
N ARG A 83 -16.84 -2.86 -7.31
CA ARG A 83 -16.70 -3.12 -5.88
C ARG A 83 -17.14 -4.56 -5.59
N HIS A 84 -16.35 -5.26 -4.79
CA HIS A 84 -16.45 -6.67 -4.42
C HIS A 84 -16.02 -7.68 -5.47
N ASP A 85 -15.57 -7.24 -6.65
CA ASP A 85 -14.99 -8.13 -7.64
C ASP A 85 -13.65 -8.67 -7.15
N ILE A 86 -13.36 -9.92 -7.53
CA ILE A 86 -12.05 -10.53 -7.35
C ILE A 86 -11.16 -10.10 -8.52
N LEU A 87 -9.97 -9.62 -8.19
CA LEU A 87 -8.95 -9.27 -9.17
C LEU A 87 -8.44 -10.57 -9.82
N ALA A 88 -8.72 -10.75 -11.10
CA ALA A 88 -8.17 -11.84 -11.90
C ALA A 88 -6.84 -11.41 -12.54
N MET A 89 -5.90 -12.35 -12.69
CA MET A 89 -4.60 -12.06 -13.29
C MET A 89 -4.72 -11.52 -14.72
N ASP A 90 -5.65 -12.06 -15.51
CA ASP A 90 -5.90 -11.66 -16.89
C ASP A 90 -6.48 -10.23 -17.03
N ASP A 91 -7.00 -9.67 -15.94
CA ASP A 91 -7.54 -8.31 -15.90
C ASP A 91 -6.47 -7.26 -15.54
N LEU A 92 -5.26 -7.71 -15.21
CA LEU A 92 -4.17 -6.87 -14.73
C LEU A 92 -3.04 -6.81 -15.76
N VAL A 93 -2.50 -5.62 -15.95
CA VAL A 93 -1.35 -5.39 -16.81
C VAL A 93 -0.34 -4.50 -16.10
N ILE A 94 0.94 -4.75 -16.32
CA ILE A 94 2.01 -3.87 -15.82
C ILE A 94 2.23 -2.74 -16.81
N LYS A 95 2.24 -1.51 -16.31
CA LYS A 95 2.54 -0.31 -17.10
C LYS A 95 3.56 0.56 -16.40
N ARG A 96 4.51 1.08 -17.18
CA ARG A 96 5.38 2.16 -16.77
C ARG A 96 4.58 3.45 -16.64
N MET A 97 4.46 4.01 -15.43
CA MET A 97 3.66 5.20 -15.16
C MET A 97 4.38 6.17 -14.23
N GLU A 98 4.08 7.46 -14.36
CA GLU A 98 4.57 8.48 -13.44
C GLU A 98 3.90 8.32 -12.06
N THR A 99 4.70 8.17 -11.01
CA THR A 99 4.26 7.99 -9.62
C THR A 99 4.54 9.19 -8.72
N THR A 100 4.99 10.30 -9.30
CA THR A 100 5.43 11.51 -8.58
C THR A 100 4.39 12.01 -7.56
N LYS A 101 3.11 11.92 -7.92
CA LYS A 101 1.97 12.37 -7.10
C LYS A 101 1.16 11.23 -6.49
N LEU A 102 1.57 9.98 -6.72
CA LEU A 102 0.81 8.83 -6.29
C LEU A 102 1.08 8.57 -4.81
N ALA A 103 0.00 8.61 -4.01
CA ALA A 103 0.04 8.29 -2.60
C ALA A 103 -0.29 6.81 -2.36
N GLY A 104 0.31 6.23 -1.33
CA GLY A 104 0.08 4.86 -0.92
C GLY A 104 1.01 3.85 -1.58
N LEU A 105 0.83 2.59 -1.18
CA LEU A 105 1.60 1.46 -1.68
C LEU A 105 0.98 0.95 -2.98
N THR A 106 1.78 0.89 -4.03
CA THR A 106 1.49 0.29 -5.34
C THR A 106 2.04 -1.13 -5.41
N PHE A 107 1.65 -1.84 -6.48
CA PHE A 107 2.08 -3.19 -6.76
C PHE A 107 2.72 -3.23 -8.14
N ASP A 108 3.91 -3.82 -8.24
CA ASP A 108 4.67 -3.97 -9.49
C ASP A 108 4.43 -5.33 -10.18
N ASN A 109 3.64 -6.18 -9.54
CA ASN A 109 3.33 -7.52 -10.00
C ASN A 109 1.83 -7.82 -9.87
N ALA A 110 1.30 -8.53 -10.86
CA ALA A 110 -0.10 -8.95 -10.87
C ALA A 110 -0.36 -10.12 -9.91
N GLU A 111 0.66 -10.90 -9.55
CA GLU A 111 0.57 -12.08 -8.68
C GLU A 111 0.18 -11.72 -7.25
N GLU A 112 0.70 -10.62 -6.70
CA GLU A 112 0.30 -10.13 -5.38
C GLU A 112 -1.14 -9.61 -5.35
N LEU A 113 -1.69 -9.25 -6.50
CA LEU A 113 -3.04 -8.71 -6.63
C LEU A 113 -4.09 -9.78 -6.93
N ALA A 114 -3.72 -10.83 -7.65
CA ALA A 114 -4.62 -11.89 -8.04
C ALA A 114 -5.29 -12.54 -6.81
N GLY A 115 -6.61 -12.69 -6.87
CA GLY A 115 -7.40 -13.25 -5.77
C GLY A 115 -7.76 -12.26 -4.65
N LYS A 116 -7.21 -11.04 -4.66
CA LYS A 116 -7.70 -9.95 -3.81
C LYS A 116 -9.06 -9.45 -4.30
N ARG A 117 -9.78 -8.77 -3.41
CA ARG A 117 -11.10 -8.21 -3.70
C ARG A 117 -11.04 -6.69 -3.70
N ALA A 118 -11.70 -6.05 -4.66
CA ALA A 118 -11.81 -4.60 -4.68
C ALA A 118 -12.82 -4.11 -3.63
N ILE A 119 -12.44 -3.13 -2.81
CA ILE A 119 -13.37 -2.54 -1.80
C ILE A 119 -14.08 -1.29 -2.32
N ARG A 120 -13.69 -0.80 -3.51
CA ARG A 120 -14.30 0.28 -4.29
C ARG A 120 -14.15 -0.03 -5.79
N SER A 121 -14.88 0.66 -6.67
CA SER A 121 -14.67 0.49 -8.11
C SER A 121 -13.32 1.09 -8.53
N ILE A 122 -12.60 0.36 -9.39
CA ILE A 122 -11.31 0.76 -9.95
C ILE A 122 -11.47 0.86 -11.47
N GLN A 123 -11.14 2.03 -12.02
CA GLN A 123 -11.21 2.28 -13.46
C GLN A 123 -9.99 1.69 -14.18
N PRO A 124 -10.10 1.35 -15.48
CA PRO A 124 -8.97 0.87 -16.25
C PRO A 124 -7.84 1.91 -16.29
N ASN A 125 -6.59 1.42 -16.35
CA ASN A 125 -5.37 2.24 -16.39
C ASN A 125 -5.10 3.09 -15.15
N ILE A 126 -5.86 2.92 -14.06
CA ILE A 126 -5.57 3.55 -12.78
C ILE A 126 -4.68 2.62 -11.93
N PRO A 127 -3.56 3.11 -11.36
CA PRO A 127 -2.76 2.35 -10.40
C PRO A 127 -3.60 1.74 -9.29
N ILE A 128 -3.47 0.43 -9.10
CA ILE A 128 -4.08 -0.25 -7.95
C ILE A 128 -3.22 0.05 -6.72
N THR A 129 -3.84 0.59 -5.68
CA THR A 129 -3.17 0.84 -4.40
C THR A 129 -3.75 -0.05 -3.30
N ALA A 130 -2.97 -0.27 -2.23
CA ALA A 130 -3.37 -1.12 -1.12
C ALA A 130 -4.70 -0.70 -0.44
N GLU A 131 -5.08 0.57 -0.54
CA GLU A 131 -6.34 1.11 0.01
C GLU A 131 -7.57 0.82 -0.85
N MET A 132 -7.38 0.26 -2.05
CA MET A 132 -8.47 -0.07 -2.97
C MET A 132 -8.87 -1.54 -2.88
N ILE A 133 -8.10 -2.37 -2.18
CA ILE A 133 -8.25 -3.83 -2.17
C ILE A 133 -8.15 -4.40 -0.77
N ASP A 134 -8.79 -5.54 -0.55
CA ASP A 134 -8.63 -6.39 0.63
C ASP A 134 -8.53 -7.86 0.24
N ASN A 135 -8.34 -8.74 1.22
CA ASN A 135 -8.52 -10.16 0.98
C ASN A 135 -10.02 -10.45 1.05
N PRO A 136 -10.59 -11.27 0.15
CA PRO A 136 -11.98 -11.68 0.27
C PRO A 136 -12.21 -12.49 1.56
N PRO A 137 -13.43 -12.46 2.13
CA PRO A 137 -13.77 -13.37 3.22
C PRO A 137 -13.74 -14.81 2.71
N LEU A 138 -13.19 -15.71 3.54
CA LEU A 138 -13.19 -17.15 3.28
C LEU A 138 -14.58 -17.77 3.45
N ILE A 139 -15.37 -17.22 4.36
CA ILE A 139 -16.74 -17.62 4.64
C ILE A 139 -17.60 -16.37 4.49
N LYS A 140 -18.65 -16.42 3.68
CA LYS A 140 -19.60 -15.32 3.54
C LYS A 140 -20.75 -15.46 4.53
N LYS A 141 -21.34 -14.35 4.93
CA LYS A 141 -22.60 -14.37 5.67
C LYS A 141 -23.65 -15.18 4.91
N GLY A 142 -24.26 -16.13 5.60
CA GLY A 142 -25.28 -17.03 5.05
C GLY A 142 -24.72 -18.39 4.60
N ASP A 143 -23.39 -18.55 4.52
CA ASP A 143 -22.79 -19.81 4.13
C ASP A 143 -23.07 -20.92 5.15
N PHE A 144 -23.31 -22.12 4.63
CA PHE A 144 -23.36 -23.34 5.43
C PHE A 144 -21.94 -23.80 5.74
N ILE A 145 -21.63 -23.92 7.03
CA ILE A 145 -20.29 -24.21 7.53
C ILE A 145 -20.32 -25.38 8.50
N LYS A 146 -19.17 -26.04 8.65
CA LYS A 146 -18.90 -27.01 9.70
C LYS A 146 -18.47 -26.26 10.95
N VAL A 147 -19.13 -26.54 12.05
CA VAL A 147 -18.77 -26.02 13.37
C VAL A 147 -18.09 -27.15 14.13
N SER A 148 -16.80 -26.99 14.40
CA SER A 148 -16.01 -27.97 15.13
C SER A 148 -15.81 -27.52 16.58
N VAL A 149 -15.82 -28.48 17.49
CA VAL A 149 -15.54 -28.29 18.91
C VAL A 149 -14.56 -29.38 19.30
N GLN A 150 -13.49 -29.00 20.00
CA GLN A 150 -12.51 -29.95 20.53
C GLN A 150 -12.29 -29.68 22.01
N SER A 151 -12.49 -30.69 22.84
CA SER A 151 -12.19 -30.65 24.28
C SER A 151 -11.57 -31.98 24.70
N GLY A 152 -10.27 -31.98 25.00
CA GLY A 152 -9.50 -33.21 25.19
C GLY A 152 -9.61 -34.14 23.97
N ASN A 153 -10.07 -35.37 24.18
CA ASN A 153 -10.27 -36.38 23.14
C ASN A 153 -11.64 -36.30 22.46
N LEU A 154 -12.53 -35.41 22.90
CA LEU A 154 -13.85 -35.23 22.32
C LEU A 154 -13.77 -34.25 21.14
N HIS A 155 -14.14 -34.72 19.95
CA HIS A 155 -14.28 -33.91 18.75
C HIS A 155 -15.73 -33.98 18.26
N ILE A 156 -16.42 -32.84 18.26
CA ILE A 156 -17.81 -32.73 17.79
C ILE A 156 -17.81 -31.86 16.55
N VAL A 157 -18.47 -32.32 15.49
CA VAL A 157 -18.72 -31.54 14.27
C VAL A 157 -20.22 -31.45 14.04
N THR A 158 -20.73 -30.24 13.89
CA THR A 158 -22.13 -29.96 13.56
C THR A 158 -22.20 -28.98 12.39
N LYS A 159 -23.40 -28.74 11.87
CA LYS A 159 -23.63 -27.76 10.81
C LYS A 159 -24.08 -26.43 11.42
N GLY A 160 -23.67 -25.36 10.78
CA GLY A 160 -24.06 -24.01 11.15
C GLY A 160 -24.22 -23.11 9.93
N VAL A 161 -24.83 -21.96 10.15
CA VAL A 161 -24.92 -20.89 9.16
C VAL A 161 -24.12 -19.70 9.67
N ALA A 162 -23.16 -19.21 8.88
CA ALA A 162 -22.40 -18.02 9.22
C ALA A 162 -23.33 -16.80 9.27
N LYS A 163 -23.25 -16.01 10.34
CA LYS A 163 -24.06 -14.79 10.51
C LYS A 163 -23.31 -13.53 10.08
N GLU A 164 -22.01 -13.65 9.82
CA GLU A 164 -21.08 -12.59 9.45
C GLU A 164 -20.02 -13.13 8.47
N ASP A 165 -19.33 -12.23 7.78
CA ASP A 165 -18.21 -12.58 6.92
C ASP A 165 -17.00 -13.02 7.77
N GLY A 166 -16.42 -14.16 7.40
CA GLY A 166 -15.31 -14.80 8.08
C GLY A 166 -14.00 -14.70 7.30
N TYR A 167 -12.95 -14.27 8.01
CA TYR A 167 -11.58 -14.26 7.53
C TYR A 167 -10.76 -15.23 8.38
N VAL A 168 -9.72 -15.85 7.81
CA VAL A 168 -8.84 -16.80 8.53
C VAL A 168 -8.48 -16.25 9.90
N GLY A 169 -8.73 -17.07 10.93
CA GLY A 169 -8.37 -16.78 12.30
C GLY A 169 -9.22 -15.71 13.00
N LYS A 170 -10.21 -15.10 12.33
CA LYS A 170 -11.19 -14.22 12.97
C LYS A 170 -12.31 -15.02 13.61
N VAL A 171 -12.84 -14.49 14.72
CA VAL A 171 -14.03 -15.04 15.38
C VAL A 171 -15.26 -14.45 14.70
N ILE A 172 -16.21 -15.31 14.35
CA ILE A 172 -17.49 -14.91 13.74
C ILE A 172 -18.68 -15.50 14.49
N ARG A 173 -19.84 -14.85 14.35
CA ARG A 173 -21.12 -15.39 14.80
C ARG A 173 -21.65 -16.47 13.86
N ILE A 174 -22.18 -17.53 14.45
CA ILE A 174 -22.70 -18.70 13.76
C ILE A 174 -24.04 -19.07 14.38
N LYS A 175 -25.01 -19.47 13.55
CA LYS A 175 -26.24 -20.11 14.04
C LYS A 175 -26.13 -21.61 13.83
N ASN A 176 -26.18 -22.39 14.91
CA ASN A 176 -26.25 -23.85 14.81
C ASN A 176 -27.61 -24.27 14.21
N THR A 177 -27.60 -25.12 13.19
CA THR A 177 -28.83 -25.50 12.48
C THR A 177 -29.71 -26.47 13.27
N ASP A 178 -29.10 -27.27 14.15
CA ASP A 178 -29.79 -28.34 14.89
C ASP A 178 -30.49 -27.79 16.14
N SER A 179 -29.81 -26.88 16.86
CA SER A 179 -30.27 -26.32 18.12
C SER A 179 -30.83 -24.90 18.03
N ASN A 180 -30.69 -24.25 16.86
CA ASN A 180 -30.98 -22.83 16.65
C ASN A 180 -30.20 -21.84 17.56
N LYS A 181 -29.23 -22.31 18.36
CA LYS A 181 -28.41 -21.45 19.22
C LYS A 181 -27.37 -20.67 18.42
N GLU A 182 -27.06 -19.47 18.88
CA GLU A 182 -25.92 -18.70 18.38
C GLU A 182 -24.63 -19.13 19.09
N LEU A 183 -23.57 -19.29 18.30
CA LEU A 183 -22.25 -19.72 18.72
C LEU A 183 -21.21 -18.76 18.16
N TYR A 184 -20.06 -18.68 18.84
CA TYR A 184 -18.91 -17.91 18.39
C TYR A 184 -17.74 -18.85 18.15
N GLY A 185 -17.09 -18.72 17.00
CA GLY A 185 -15.95 -19.56 16.69
C GLY A 185 -14.99 -18.89 15.72
N LYS A 186 -13.74 -19.37 15.75
CA LYS A 186 -12.62 -18.92 14.94
C LYS A 186 -12.62 -19.64 13.60
N VAL A 187 -12.60 -18.89 12.51
CA VAL A 187 -12.50 -19.43 11.14
C VAL A 187 -11.17 -20.16 10.98
N GLU A 188 -11.21 -21.45 10.66
CA GLU A 188 -10.01 -22.25 10.36
C GLU A 188 -9.73 -22.27 8.86
N ASP A 189 -10.76 -22.48 8.04
CA ASP A 189 -10.69 -22.54 6.58
C ASP A 189 -11.98 -22.01 5.93
N SER A 190 -12.14 -22.18 4.60
CA SER A 190 -13.29 -21.71 3.83
C SER A 190 -14.62 -22.39 4.16
N THR A 191 -14.61 -23.44 4.98
CA THR A 191 -15.80 -24.23 5.33
C THR A 191 -15.92 -24.56 6.81
N THR A 192 -14.86 -24.37 7.61
CA THR A 192 -14.78 -24.83 8.99
C THR A 192 -14.53 -23.68 9.96
N VAL A 193 -15.27 -23.70 11.06
CA VAL A 193 -15.12 -22.75 12.18
C VAL A 193 -15.03 -23.52 13.49
N LYS A 194 -14.01 -23.23 14.30
CA LYS A 194 -13.77 -23.87 15.59
C LYS A 194 -14.28 -23.02 16.74
N ILE A 195 -15.15 -23.57 17.58
CA ILE A 195 -15.63 -22.88 18.77
C ILE A 195 -14.49 -22.68 19.77
N ILE A 196 -14.39 -21.47 20.31
CA ILE A 196 -13.50 -21.15 21.43
C ILE A 196 -14.33 -21.25 22.72
N PHE A 197 -13.83 -21.99 23.70
CA PHE A 197 -14.37 -22.03 25.06
C PHE A 197 -13.76 -20.93 25.93
#